data_AF-A0A0F4TWH4-F1
#
_entry.id   AF-A0A0F4TWH4-F1
#
_cell.length_a   1.000
_cell.length_b   1.000
_cell.length_c   1.000
_cell.angle_alpha   90.00
_cell.angle_beta   90.00
_cell.angle_gamma   90.00
#
_symmetry.space_group_name_H-M   'P 1'
#
loop_
_entity.id
_entity.type
_entity.pdbx_description
1 polymer ?
#
loop_
_entity_poly.entity_id
_entity_poly.type
_entity_poly.pdbx_seq_one_letter_code
_entity_poly.pdbx_strand_id
1 'polypeptide(L)'
;MSVELWQQCVELLRDELPAQQFNTWIRPLQVEAEGDELRVYAPNRFVLDWVNEKYLGRVLELLDEHGNGMAPALSLLIGSKRSSAPRAAPNAPLAAAASQAQAAQAPASPPPAPAAASTKRATQKVAEVTEEEPSRDSFDPMAGASSQQAPVRAEQRTVQVEGALKHTSYLNRTFTFENFVEGKSNQLARAAAWQVADNPKHGYNPLFLYGGVGLGKTHLMHAVGNHLLKKNPNAKVVYLHSERFVADMVKALQLNAINEFKRFYRSVDALLIDDIQFFARKERSQEEFFHTFNALLEGGQQVILTSDRYPKEIEGLEERLKSRFGWGLTVAVEPPELETRVAILMKKADQAKVELPHDAAFFIAQRIRSNVRELEGALKRVIAHSHFMGRDITIELIRESLKDLLALQDKLVSVDNIQRTVAEYYKIKISDLLSKRRSRSVARPRQVAMALSKELTNHSLPEIGDVFGGRDHTTVLHACRKINELKESDADIREDYKNLLRTLTT
;
A
#
# COMPACT_ATOMS: atom_id res chain seq x y z
N MET A 1 7.09 13.41 38.62
CA MET A 1 6.36 12.44 39.45
C MET A 1 5.56 11.44 38.61
N SER A 2 4.43 11.77 37.99
CA SER A 2 3.58 10.77 37.30
C SER A 2 4.21 10.13 36.05
N VAL A 3 5.04 10.86 35.28
CA VAL A 3 5.78 10.28 34.14
C VAL A 3 6.96 9.38 34.57
N GLU A 4 7.62 9.70 35.68
CA GLU A 4 8.70 8.88 36.24
C GLU A 4 8.16 7.59 36.84
N LEU A 5 7.00 7.67 37.50
CA LEU A 5 6.23 6.51 37.98
C LEU A 5 5.86 5.56 36.84
N TRP A 6 5.41 6.10 35.70
CA TRP A 6 5.16 5.31 34.50
C TRP A 6 6.42 4.62 33.97
N GLN A 7 7.56 5.33 33.95
CA GLN A 7 8.82 4.73 33.50
C GLN A 7 9.22 3.54 34.38
N GLN A 8 9.06 3.64 35.70
CA GLN A 8 9.31 2.53 36.62
C GLN A 8 8.35 1.36 36.36
N CYS A 9 7.05 1.62 36.16
CA CYS A 9 6.08 0.58 35.79
C CYS A 9 6.47 -0.13 34.48
N VAL A 10 6.93 0.62 33.48
CA VAL A 10 7.38 0.08 32.20
C VAL A 10 8.65 -0.78 32.35
N GLU A 11 9.55 -0.44 33.27
CA GLU A 11 10.73 -1.28 33.56
C GLU A 11 10.33 -2.59 34.24
N LEU A 12 9.43 -2.57 35.21
CA LEU A 12 8.93 -3.79 35.85
C LEU A 12 8.18 -4.70 34.87
N LEU A 13 7.31 -4.12 34.04
CA LEU A 13 6.61 -4.86 32.98
C LEU A 13 7.56 -5.44 31.93
N ARG A 14 8.76 -4.85 31.74
CA ARG A 14 9.77 -5.42 30.84
C ARG A 14 10.35 -6.72 31.38
N ASP A 15 10.49 -6.83 32.69
CA ASP A 15 11.04 -8.02 33.34
C ASP A 15 9.98 -9.11 33.52
N GLU A 16 8.71 -8.74 33.68
CA GLU A 16 7.58 -9.68 33.80
C GLU A 16 7.12 -10.28 32.48
N LEU A 17 7.16 -9.50 31.39
CA LEU A 17 6.59 -9.90 30.10
C LEU A 17 7.64 -10.53 29.17
N PRO A 18 7.25 -11.52 28.35
CA PRO A 18 8.10 -11.96 27.24
C PRO A 18 8.51 -10.76 26.37
N ALA A 19 9.80 -10.68 26.03
CA ALA A 19 10.38 -9.51 25.35
C ALA A 19 9.59 -9.05 24.12
N GLN A 20 8.96 -9.98 23.40
CA GLN A 20 8.13 -9.67 22.25
C GLN A 20 6.82 -8.98 22.63
N GLN A 21 6.10 -9.48 23.64
CA GLN A 21 4.86 -8.86 24.11
C GLN A 21 5.13 -7.45 24.66
N PHE A 22 6.21 -7.27 25.41
CA PHE A 22 6.63 -5.96 25.90
C PHE A 22 6.88 -4.99 24.74
N ASN A 23 7.67 -5.40 23.74
CA ASN A 23 8.00 -4.54 22.60
C ASN A 23 6.79 -4.20 21.72
N THR A 24 5.78 -5.05 21.67
CA THR A 24 4.58 -4.88 20.83
C THR A 24 3.48 -4.07 21.54
N TRP A 25 3.23 -4.31 22.83
CA TRP A 25 2.06 -3.76 23.51
C TRP A 25 2.38 -2.61 24.46
N ILE A 26 3.52 -2.68 25.15
CA ILE A 26 3.86 -1.73 26.22
C ILE A 26 4.81 -0.65 25.72
N ARG A 27 5.90 -1.05 25.04
CA ARG A 27 6.92 -0.12 24.53
C ARG A 27 6.41 0.96 23.58
N PRO A 28 5.44 0.71 22.68
CA PRO A 28 4.96 1.74 21.75
C PRO A 28 4.06 2.80 22.41
N LEU A 29 3.65 2.61 23.67
CA LEU A 29 2.78 3.55 24.38
C LEU A 29 3.55 4.83 24.72
N GLN A 30 2.92 5.97 24.47
CA GLN A 30 3.46 7.29 24.84
C GLN A 30 2.69 7.84 26.02
N VAL A 31 3.36 8.56 26.91
CA VAL A 31 2.71 9.14 28.09
C VAL A 31 2.87 10.64 28.21
N GLU A 32 1.82 11.26 28.73
CA GLU A 32 1.74 12.66 29.05
C GLU A 32 1.03 12.84 30.39
N ALA A 33 1.63 13.62 31.28
CA ALA A 33 1.00 14.01 32.52
C ALA A 33 0.31 15.35 32.34
N GLU A 34 -0.98 15.41 32.66
CA GLU A 34 -1.77 16.65 32.67
C GLU A 34 -2.43 16.78 34.05
N GLY A 35 -1.83 17.60 34.92
CA GLY A 35 -2.28 17.71 36.31
C GLY A 35 -2.10 16.39 37.08
N ASP A 36 -3.21 15.84 37.57
CA ASP A 36 -3.28 14.58 38.33
C ASP A 36 -3.67 13.37 37.45
N GLU A 37 -3.76 13.59 36.14
CA GLU A 37 -4.12 12.57 35.14
C GLU A 37 -2.88 12.14 34.34
N LEU A 38 -2.68 10.83 34.19
CA LEU A 38 -1.68 10.22 33.33
C LEU A 38 -2.36 9.69 32.05
N ARG A 39 -2.17 10.41 30.95
CA ARG A 39 -2.67 10.03 29.63
C ARG A 39 -1.69 9.13 28.92
N VAL A 40 -2.15 7.93 28.57
CA VAL A 40 -1.38 6.91 27.84
C VAL A 40 -1.93 6.80 26.42
N TYR A 41 -1.12 7.15 25.44
CA TYR A 41 -1.46 7.11 24.03
C TYR A 41 -1.01 5.80 23.39
N ALA A 42 -1.97 5.03 22.88
CA ALA A 42 -1.75 3.86 22.07
C ALA A 42 -1.73 4.22 20.57
N PRO A 43 -0.88 3.57 19.76
CA PRO A 43 -0.68 3.92 18.35
C PRO A 43 -1.92 3.65 17.47
N ASN A 44 -2.82 2.76 17.90
CA ASN A 44 -4.09 2.49 17.25
C ASN A 44 -5.11 1.97 18.27
N ARG A 45 -6.38 1.92 17.85
CA ARG A 45 -7.49 1.44 18.68
C ARG A 45 -7.26 0.05 19.25
N PHE A 46 -6.66 -0.83 18.46
CA PHE A 46 -6.46 -2.22 18.89
C PHE A 46 -5.43 -2.33 20.02
N VAL A 47 -4.30 -1.65 19.91
CA VAL A 47 -3.31 -1.61 21.00
C VAL A 47 -3.93 -1.01 22.26
N LEU A 48 -4.79 0.00 22.12
CA LEU A 48 -5.55 0.54 23.24
C LEU A 48 -6.44 -0.54 23.88
N ASP A 49 -7.30 -1.17 23.09
CA ASP A 49 -8.24 -2.18 23.56
C ASP A 49 -7.48 -3.37 24.21
N TRP A 50 -6.38 -3.80 23.60
CA TRP A 50 -5.52 -4.87 24.12
C TRP A 50 -4.89 -4.52 25.47
N VAL A 51 -4.27 -3.34 25.57
CA VAL A 51 -3.66 -2.89 26.82
C VAL A 51 -4.72 -2.73 27.90
N ASN A 52 -5.88 -2.19 27.53
CA ASN A 52 -7.03 -2.06 28.41
C ASN A 52 -7.52 -3.42 28.96
N GLU A 53 -7.64 -4.42 28.10
CA GLU A 53 -8.17 -5.74 28.49
C GLU A 53 -7.16 -6.63 29.23
N LYS A 54 -5.88 -6.59 28.84
CA LYS A 54 -4.88 -7.57 29.32
C LYS A 54 -3.91 -7.01 30.35
N TYR A 55 -3.57 -5.73 30.26
CA TYR A 55 -2.48 -5.16 31.06
C TYR A 55 -2.94 -4.05 32.00
N LEU A 56 -4.12 -3.47 31.81
CA LEU A 56 -4.59 -2.35 32.63
C LEU A 56 -4.64 -2.69 34.11
N GLY A 57 -5.17 -3.87 34.47
CA GLY A 57 -5.20 -4.31 35.87
C GLY A 57 -3.81 -4.31 36.50
N ARG A 58 -2.84 -4.93 35.82
CA ARG A 58 -1.45 -4.98 36.29
C ARG A 58 -0.77 -3.60 36.33
N VAL A 59 -1.05 -2.75 35.34
CA VAL A 59 -0.55 -1.38 35.29
C VAL A 59 -1.06 -0.57 36.49
N LEU A 60 -2.36 -0.69 36.82
CA LEU A 60 -2.94 0.01 37.97
C LEU A 60 -2.36 -0.49 39.29
N GLU A 61 -2.17 -1.81 39.45
CA GLU A 61 -1.49 -2.38 40.62
C GLU A 61 -0.07 -1.80 40.80
N LEU A 62 0.74 -1.78 39.73
CA LEU A 62 2.10 -1.25 39.77
C LEU A 62 2.14 0.25 40.09
N LEU A 63 1.19 1.03 39.55
CA LEU A 63 1.06 2.46 39.83
C LEU A 63 0.66 2.73 41.29
N ASP A 64 -0.18 1.88 41.88
CA ASP A 64 -0.58 1.99 43.29
C ASP A 64 0.56 1.60 44.25
N GLU A 65 1.24 0.49 43.98
CA GLU A 65 2.39 0.00 44.76
C GLU A 65 3.53 1.03 44.86
N HIS A 66 3.77 1.78 43.79
CA HIS A 66 4.87 2.75 43.70
C HIS A 66 4.41 4.20 43.88
N GLY A 67 3.09 4.44 43.95
CA GLY A 67 2.48 5.76 43.97
C GLY A 67 2.49 6.45 45.34
N ASN A 68 2.96 5.79 46.40
CA ASN A 68 2.96 6.30 47.78
C ASN A 68 1.60 6.91 48.22
N GLY A 69 0.48 6.32 47.78
CA GLY A 69 -0.89 6.79 48.08
C GLY A 69 -1.42 7.94 47.21
N MET A 70 -0.67 8.36 46.18
CA MET A 70 -1.10 9.31 45.15
C MET A 70 -0.97 8.65 43.76
N ALA A 71 -1.78 7.62 43.50
CA ALA A 71 -1.87 7.02 42.18
C ALA A 71 -2.58 7.99 41.21
N PRO A 72 -1.95 8.43 40.11
CA PRO A 72 -2.58 9.34 39.18
C PRO A 72 -3.72 8.63 38.44
N ALA A 73 -4.77 9.38 38.09
CA ALA A 73 -5.86 8.84 37.29
C ALA A 73 -5.35 8.47 35.88
N LEU A 74 -5.54 7.21 35.45
CA LEU A 74 -5.05 6.74 34.16
C LEU A 74 -6.13 6.85 33.07
N SER A 75 -5.80 7.48 31.94
CA SER A 75 -6.67 7.51 30.77
C SER A 75 -5.94 7.02 29.51
N LEU A 76 -6.54 6.02 28.86
CA LEU A 76 -6.03 5.44 27.62
C LEU A 76 -6.65 6.16 26.41
N LEU A 77 -5.82 6.65 25.50
CA LEU A 77 -6.22 7.42 24.31
C LEU A 77 -5.56 6.87 23.05
N ILE A 78 -6.19 7.06 21.88
CA ILE A 78 -5.57 6.71 20.60
C ILE A 78 -4.80 7.91 20.06
N GLY A 79 -3.55 7.70 19.66
CA GLY A 79 -2.76 8.70 18.93
C GLY A 79 -1.33 8.77 19.41
N SER A 80 -0.77 9.98 19.39
CA SER A 80 0.56 10.30 19.88
C SER A 80 0.51 11.56 20.74
N LYS A 81 1.51 11.71 21.61
CA LYS A 81 1.67 12.91 22.44
C LYS A 81 1.75 14.16 21.56
N ARG A 82 0.89 15.15 21.81
CA ARG A 82 0.98 16.45 21.13
C ARG A 82 2.12 17.25 21.76
N SER A 83 3.15 17.58 20.97
CA SER A 83 4.18 18.53 21.42
C SER A 83 3.53 19.90 21.64
N SER A 84 3.58 20.42 22.87
CA SER A 84 3.17 21.77 23.21
C SER A 84 4.18 22.78 22.65
N ALA A 85 4.12 23.06 21.35
CA ALA A 85 4.60 24.31 20.80
C ALA A 85 3.44 25.34 20.84
N PRO A 86 3.70 26.64 21.10
CA PRO A 86 2.63 27.63 21.20
C PRO A 86 1.85 27.71 19.88
N ARG A 87 0.54 27.55 19.99
CA ARG A 87 -0.43 27.58 18.89
C ARG A 87 -0.57 29.02 18.38
N ALA A 88 0.07 29.34 17.25
CA ALA A 88 -0.32 30.50 16.46
C ALA A 88 -1.68 30.22 15.79
N ALA A 89 -2.61 31.18 15.87
CA ALA A 89 -3.96 31.08 15.37
C ALA A 89 -4.03 30.87 13.83
N PRO A 90 -5.08 30.23 13.31
CA PRO A 90 -5.20 29.92 11.88
C PRO A 90 -5.85 31.11 11.15
N ASN A 91 -5.11 31.74 10.24
CA ASN A 91 -5.65 32.51 9.11
C ASN A 91 -4.51 32.90 8.15
N ALA A 92 -4.32 32.14 7.06
CA ALA A 92 -3.92 32.58 5.71
C ALA A 92 -3.46 31.39 4.85
N PRO A 93 -3.59 31.46 3.51
CA PRO A 93 -3.62 30.28 2.62
C PRO A 93 -2.22 29.75 2.27
N LEU A 94 -2.09 28.42 2.26
CA LEU A 94 -0.91 27.70 1.74
C LEU A 94 -0.93 27.69 0.21
N ALA A 95 -0.29 28.70 -0.38
CA ALA A 95 0.28 28.62 -1.72
C ALA A 95 1.73 29.09 -1.65
N ALA A 96 2.61 28.37 -2.37
CA ALA A 96 4.05 28.62 -2.53
C ALA A 96 4.99 28.12 -1.41
N ALA A 97 5.34 26.83 -1.48
CA ALA A 97 6.63 26.33 -1.00
C ALA A 97 7.01 25.02 -1.73
N ALA A 98 7.18 25.11 -3.05
CA ALA A 98 7.84 24.08 -3.84
C ALA A 98 8.66 24.76 -4.94
N SER A 99 9.71 25.49 -4.55
CA SER A 99 10.81 25.92 -5.42
C SER A 99 11.90 26.53 -4.54
N GLN A 100 12.88 25.72 -4.13
CA GLN A 100 14.26 26.13 -3.85
C GLN A 100 15.06 24.92 -3.33
N ALA A 101 15.67 24.18 -4.27
CA ALA A 101 16.86 23.37 -4.00
C ALA A 101 17.53 22.98 -5.32
N GLN A 102 18.17 23.93 -6.00
CA GLN A 102 19.22 23.67 -6.99
C GLN A 102 19.95 24.97 -7.35
N ALA A 103 21.10 25.24 -6.71
CA ALA A 103 22.15 26.11 -7.24
C ALA A 103 23.45 25.97 -6.43
N ALA A 104 24.43 25.26 -7.01
CA ALA A 104 25.89 25.34 -6.81
C ALA A 104 26.50 24.10 -7.50
N GLN A 105 27.43 24.11 -8.47
CA GLN A 105 28.36 25.08 -9.06
C GLN A 105 28.84 24.52 -10.42
N ALA A 106 29.11 25.37 -11.42
CA ALA A 106 30.21 25.22 -12.39
C ALA A 106 30.44 26.55 -13.17
N PRO A 107 31.68 26.89 -13.58
CA PRO A 107 32.07 28.28 -13.84
C PRO A 107 32.08 28.72 -15.32
N ALA A 108 31.79 30.02 -15.48
CA ALA A 108 32.31 31.05 -16.40
C ALA A 108 32.75 30.71 -17.84
N SER A 109 32.08 31.39 -18.79
CA SER A 109 32.52 31.66 -20.18
C SER A 109 33.63 32.74 -20.25
N PRO A 110 34.32 32.91 -21.40
CA PRO A 110 34.22 34.20 -22.12
C PRO A 110 34.26 34.02 -23.68
N PRO A 111 34.37 35.06 -24.55
CA PRO A 111 33.24 35.60 -25.34
C PRO A 111 33.58 35.66 -26.89
N PRO A 112 33.05 36.56 -27.76
CA PRO A 112 32.43 36.13 -29.03
C PRO A 112 33.09 36.57 -30.36
N ALA A 113 32.81 35.82 -31.43
CA ALA A 113 32.77 36.17 -32.89
C ALA A 113 34.08 36.69 -33.56
N PRO A 114 34.31 36.60 -34.91
CA PRO A 114 33.32 36.74 -35.99
C PRO A 114 33.50 35.90 -37.29
N ALA A 115 32.48 36.01 -38.16
CA ALA A 115 32.40 35.92 -39.64
C ALA A 115 33.45 35.14 -40.46
N ALA A 116 32.98 34.26 -41.38
CA ALA A 116 33.00 34.48 -42.84
C ALA A 116 32.70 33.22 -43.69
N ALA A 117 31.81 33.42 -44.67
CA ALA A 117 31.87 32.99 -46.07
C ALA A 117 31.98 31.50 -46.52
N SER A 118 31.02 31.15 -47.39
CA SER A 118 31.15 30.36 -48.64
C SER A 118 31.43 28.85 -48.51
N THR A 119 30.80 27.91 -49.23
CA THR A 119 30.57 27.87 -50.69
C THR A 119 29.65 26.67 -51.06
N LYS A 120 28.70 26.90 -51.99
CA LYS A 120 28.15 26.06 -53.10
C LYS A 120 28.22 24.52 -52.98
N ARG A 121 27.18 23.74 -53.27
CA ARG A 121 26.60 23.29 -54.57
C ARG A 121 25.93 21.92 -54.22
N ALA A 122 24.95 21.30 -54.86
CA ALA A 122 24.09 21.55 -56.01
C ALA A 122 22.95 20.50 -55.95
N THR A 123 21.73 20.91 -56.33
CA THR A 123 20.76 20.20 -57.19
C THR A 123 20.46 18.70 -56.99
N GLN A 124 19.17 18.38 -56.82
CA GLN A 124 18.38 17.79 -57.92
C GLN A 124 16.86 17.91 -57.70
N LYS A 125 16.18 18.16 -58.82
CA LYS A 125 14.74 18.36 -59.09
C LYS A 125 13.95 17.03 -59.09
N VAL A 126 12.61 17.17 -59.13
CA VAL A 126 11.58 16.45 -59.96
C VAL A 126 10.39 16.10 -59.05
N ALA A 127 9.11 16.26 -59.37
CA ALA A 127 8.32 17.05 -60.31
C ALA A 127 6.84 16.91 -59.85
N GLU A 128 6.05 17.92 -60.14
CA GLU A 128 4.58 17.99 -60.05
C GLU A 128 3.86 16.94 -60.90
N VAL A 129 2.71 16.44 -60.42
CA VAL A 129 1.55 16.09 -61.25
C VAL A 129 0.26 16.48 -60.50
N THR A 130 -0.50 17.36 -61.13
CA THR A 130 -1.89 17.79 -60.85
C THR A 130 -2.89 16.85 -61.51
N GLU A 131 -4.11 16.73 -60.96
CA GLU A 131 -5.40 16.43 -61.64
C GLU A 131 -6.50 16.36 -60.54
N GLU A 132 -7.37 17.37 -60.39
CA GLU A 132 -8.64 17.66 -61.10
C GLU A 132 -9.86 16.87 -60.59
N GLU A 133 -10.83 17.62 -60.03
CA GLU A 133 -12.23 17.22 -59.80
C GLU A 133 -13.00 17.15 -61.13
N PRO A 134 -14.20 16.54 -61.11
CA PRO A 134 -15.33 17.27 -61.68
C PRO A 134 -16.58 17.26 -60.80
N SER A 135 -17.44 18.24 -61.10
CA SER A 135 -18.67 18.59 -60.39
C SER A 135 -19.90 18.38 -61.27
N ARG A 136 -21.03 18.09 -60.59
CA ARG A 136 -22.46 18.40 -60.89
C ARG A 136 -23.17 17.78 -62.10
N ASP A 137 -24.33 17.16 -61.81
CA ASP A 137 -25.68 17.56 -62.28
C ASP A 137 -26.74 16.70 -61.55
N SER A 138 -27.67 17.22 -60.74
CA SER A 138 -28.89 18.00 -61.03
C SER A 138 -29.94 17.19 -61.83
N PHE A 139 -30.96 16.64 -61.15
CA PHE A 139 -32.30 16.34 -61.72
C PHE A 139 -33.32 15.98 -60.61
N ASP A 140 -34.38 16.78 -60.55
CA ASP A 140 -35.74 16.56 -60.01
C ASP A 140 -36.66 17.28 -61.05
N PRO A 141 -37.99 17.04 -61.23
CA PRO A 141 -38.94 16.33 -60.36
C PRO A 141 -40.08 15.53 -61.08
N MET A 142 -41.05 15.07 -60.28
CA MET A 142 -42.53 15.06 -60.49
C MET A 142 -43.34 13.74 -60.59
N ALA A 143 -44.49 13.81 -59.87
CA ALA A 143 -45.73 13.03 -59.90
C ALA A 143 -45.71 11.65 -59.21
N GLY A 144 -46.58 11.28 -58.27
CA GLY A 144 -47.84 11.85 -57.78
C GLY A 144 -48.86 10.70 -57.64
N ALA A 145 -49.33 10.39 -56.42
CA ALA A 145 -50.69 9.90 -56.12
C ALA A 145 -50.83 9.36 -54.68
N SER A 146 -51.63 10.11 -53.93
CA SER A 146 -52.48 9.82 -52.77
C SER A 146 -52.74 8.36 -52.36
N SER A 147 -52.65 8.09 -51.04
CA SER A 147 -53.74 7.45 -50.28
C SER A 147 -53.60 7.70 -48.77
N GLN A 148 -54.72 8.04 -48.16
CA GLN A 148 -54.90 8.41 -46.75
C GLN A 148 -54.90 7.17 -45.84
N GLN A 149 -54.30 7.26 -44.65
CA GLN A 149 -54.78 6.58 -43.43
C GLN A 149 -54.25 7.27 -42.15
N ALA A 150 -55.11 7.32 -41.14
CA ALA A 150 -55.04 8.07 -39.89
C ALA A 150 -54.05 7.46 -38.84
N PRO A 151 -53.79 8.11 -37.69
CA PRO A 151 -52.53 7.97 -36.96
C PRO A 151 -52.49 6.73 -36.07
N VAL A 152 -51.50 5.87 -36.27
CA VAL A 152 -51.15 4.82 -35.31
C VAL A 152 -50.05 5.36 -34.40
N ARG A 153 -50.42 5.49 -33.13
CA ARG A 153 -49.61 5.83 -31.96
C ARG A 153 -48.18 5.28 -32.10
N ALA A 154 -47.20 6.19 -32.21
CA ALA A 154 -45.79 5.83 -32.17
C ALA A 154 -45.42 5.38 -30.75
N GLU A 155 -45.60 4.09 -30.48
CA GLU A 155 -44.81 3.43 -29.45
C GLU A 155 -43.35 3.54 -29.89
N GLN A 156 -42.58 4.35 -29.17
CA GLN A 156 -41.13 4.28 -29.20
C GLN A 156 -40.74 2.86 -28.78
N ARG A 157 -40.59 1.98 -29.77
CA ARG A 157 -39.90 0.70 -29.60
C ARG A 157 -38.47 1.05 -29.19
N THR A 158 -38.22 1.03 -27.89
CA THR A 158 -36.89 0.91 -27.33
C THR A 158 -36.27 -0.34 -27.92
N VAL A 159 -35.40 -0.16 -28.91
CA VAL A 159 -34.55 -1.22 -29.43
C VAL A 159 -33.63 -1.63 -28.28
N GLN A 160 -34.02 -2.68 -27.56
CA GLN A 160 -33.13 -3.34 -26.63
C GLN A 160 -32.09 -4.09 -27.45
N VAL A 161 -30.93 -3.48 -27.66
CA VAL A 161 -29.76 -4.17 -28.20
C VAL A 161 -29.24 -5.09 -27.10
N GLU A 162 -29.51 -6.39 -27.22
CA GLU A 162 -28.81 -7.44 -26.49
C GLU A 162 -27.32 -7.34 -26.81
N GLY A 163 -26.53 -6.79 -25.88
CA GLY A 163 -25.08 -6.62 -26.04
C GLY A 163 -24.49 -5.35 -25.45
N ALA A 164 -25.32 -4.36 -25.09
CA ALA A 164 -24.82 -3.11 -24.49
C ALA A 164 -24.16 -3.35 -23.12
N LEU A 165 -22.90 -2.88 -22.97
CA LEU A 165 -22.21 -2.81 -21.68
C LEU A 165 -23.07 -1.98 -20.72
N LYS A 166 -23.77 -2.64 -19.79
CA LYS A 166 -24.50 -1.96 -18.71
C LYS A 166 -23.52 -1.55 -17.62
N HIS A 167 -23.67 -0.33 -17.08
CA HIS A 167 -22.88 0.13 -15.94
C HIS A 167 -23.23 -0.72 -14.72
N THR A 168 -22.45 -1.77 -14.51
CA THR A 168 -22.51 -2.62 -13.33
C THR A 168 -21.25 -2.34 -12.54
N SER A 169 -21.43 -1.97 -11.27
CA SER A 169 -20.33 -1.38 -10.51
C SER A 169 -19.23 -2.38 -10.13
N TYR A 170 -19.51 -3.69 -10.20
CA TYR A 170 -18.62 -4.80 -9.79
C TYR A 170 -17.91 -4.61 -8.43
N LEU A 171 -18.44 -3.72 -7.58
CA LEU A 171 -17.85 -3.43 -6.28
C LEU A 171 -18.19 -4.51 -5.27
N ASN A 172 -17.18 -4.99 -4.54
CA ASN A 172 -17.40 -5.80 -3.36
C ASN A 172 -17.93 -4.93 -2.21
N ARG A 173 -19.19 -5.14 -1.81
CA ARG A 173 -19.86 -4.37 -0.75
C ARG A 173 -19.25 -4.54 0.65
N THR A 174 -18.46 -5.59 0.87
CA THR A 174 -17.78 -5.83 2.15
C THR A 174 -16.50 -5.00 2.30
N PHE A 175 -15.95 -4.49 1.19
CA PHE A 175 -14.73 -3.69 1.20
C PHE A 175 -15.07 -2.23 1.43
N THR A 176 -15.14 -1.84 2.70
CA THR A 176 -15.44 -0.47 3.15
C THR A 176 -14.33 0.06 4.07
N PHE A 177 -14.33 1.36 4.34
CA PHE A 177 -13.35 2.00 5.22
C PHE A 177 -13.45 1.54 6.68
N GLU A 178 -14.63 1.11 7.11
CA GLU A 178 -14.91 0.58 8.46
C GLU A 178 -14.36 -0.83 8.65
N ASN A 179 -14.25 -1.59 7.55
CA ASN A 179 -13.69 -2.93 7.52
C ASN A 179 -12.18 -2.94 7.20
N PHE A 180 -11.59 -1.78 6.93
CA PHE A 180 -10.16 -1.63 6.71
C PHE A 180 -9.46 -1.25 8.02
N VAL A 181 -8.51 -2.09 8.45
CA VAL A 181 -7.74 -1.87 9.68
C VAL A 181 -6.57 -0.93 9.40
N GLU A 182 -6.57 0.23 10.07
CA GLU A 182 -5.48 1.21 9.97
C GLU A 182 -4.26 0.78 10.81
N GLY A 183 -3.08 0.90 10.21
CA GLY A 183 -1.78 0.79 10.85
C GLY A 183 -0.81 1.81 10.26
N LYS A 184 0.41 1.92 10.81
CA LYS A 184 1.38 2.94 10.34
C LYS A 184 1.74 2.72 8.87
N SER A 185 1.89 1.47 8.45
CA SER A 185 2.21 1.07 7.07
C SER A 185 1.16 1.45 6.00
N ASN A 186 -0.08 1.75 6.40
CA ASN A 186 -1.19 2.01 5.48
C ASN A 186 -1.99 3.29 5.79
N GLN A 187 -1.62 4.02 6.85
CA GLN A 187 -2.31 5.22 7.32
C GLN A 187 -2.44 6.29 6.23
N LEU A 188 -1.34 6.60 5.53
CA LEU A 188 -1.35 7.60 4.46
C LEU A 188 -2.25 7.17 3.30
N ALA A 189 -2.19 5.89 2.90
CA ALA A 189 -3.03 5.35 1.84
C ALA A 189 -4.52 5.39 2.19
N ARG A 190 -4.86 5.03 3.43
CA ARG A 190 -6.23 5.11 3.94
C ARG A 190 -6.73 6.56 3.97
N ALA A 191 -5.93 7.49 4.48
CA ALA A 191 -6.28 8.91 4.53
C ALA A 191 -6.46 9.52 3.14
N ALA A 192 -5.56 9.20 2.20
CA ALA A 192 -5.66 9.62 0.80
C ALA A 192 -6.94 9.09 0.14
N ALA A 193 -7.22 7.79 0.29
CA ALA A 193 -8.44 7.16 -0.22
C ALA A 193 -9.69 7.80 0.39
N TRP A 194 -9.70 8.06 1.70
CA TRP A 194 -10.81 8.74 2.36
C TRP A 194 -11.02 10.15 1.80
N GLN A 195 -9.97 10.95 1.64
CA GLN A 195 -10.07 12.32 1.11
C GLN A 195 -10.64 12.35 -0.31
N VAL A 196 -10.22 11.42 -1.16
CA VAL A 196 -10.72 11.27 -2.53
C VAL A 196 -12.18 10.83 -2.57
N ALA A 197 -12.58 9.93 -1.66
CA ALA A 197 -13.97 9.49 -1.54
C ALA A 197 -14.89 10.58 -0.98
N ASP A 198 -14.42 11.37 -0.01
CA ASP A 198 -15.20 12.38 0.67
C ASP A 198 -15.38 13.64 -0.20
N ASN A 199 -14.33 14.04 -0.93
CA ASN A 199 -14.31 15.25 -1.74
C ASN A 199 -13.85 14.98 -3.19
N PRO A 200 -14.62 14.23 -4.00
CA PRO A 200 -14.18 13.78 -5.33
C PRO A 200 -13.90 14.92 -6.34
N LYS A 201 -14.47 16.12 -6.15
CA LYS A 201 -14.24 17.27 -7.05
C LYS A 201 -13.01 18.12 -6.71
N HIS A 202 -12.53 18.03 -5.47
CA HIS A 202 -11.39 18.83 -4.97
C HIS A 202 -10.25 17.93 -4.44
N GLY A 203 -10.44 16.62 -4.49
CA GLY A 203 -9.46 15.63 -4.12
C GLY A 203 -8.38 15.49 -5.18
N TYR A 204 -7.37 14.70 -4.84
CA TYR A 204 -6.30 14.37 -5.77
C TYR A 204 -6.82 13.45 -6.88
N ASN A 205 -6.55 13.80 -8.13
CA ASN A 205 -7.00 13.03 -9.30
C ASN A 205 -5.88 12.96 -10.35
N PRO A 206 -5.39 11.77 -10.74
CA PRO A 206 -5.80 10.45 -10.23
C PRO A 206 -5.29 10.18 -8.80
N LEU A 207 -5.93 9.22 -8.12
CA LEU A 207 -5.35 8.53 -6.96
C LEU A 207 -4.64 7.25 -7.43
N PHE A 208 -3.36 7.11 -7.14
CA PHE A 208 -2.56 5.94 -7.50
C PHE A 208 -2.05 5.22 -6.24
N LEU A 209 -2.54 4.01 -5.99
CA LEU A 209 -2.15 3.17 -4.85
C LEU A 209 -1.18 2.08 -5.31
N TYR A 210 0.01 2.00 -4.73
CA TYR A 210 0.99 0.98 -5.11
C TYR A 210 1.60 0.25 -3.93
N GLY A 211 2.12 -0.96 -4.18
CA GLY A 211 2.74 -1.80 -3.15
C GLY A 211 2.59 -3.28 -3.48
N GLY A 212 3.23 -4.15 -2.70
CA GLY A 212 3.19 -5.61 -2.92
C GLY A 212 1.80 -6.24 -2.95
N VAL A 213 1.74 -7.52 -3.30
CA VAL A 213 0.50 -8.31 -3.34
C VAL A 213 -0.14 -8.42 -1.95
N GLY A 214 -1.47 -8.42 -1.90
CA GLY A 214 -2.19 -8.68 -0.65
C GLY A 214 -2.00 -7.63 0.45
N LEU A 215 -1.71 -6.37 0.11
CA LEU A 215 -1.54 -5.29 1.10
C LEU A 215 -2.79 -4.42 1.31
N GLY A 216 -3.90 -4.72 0.64
CA GLY A 216 -5.17 -3.99 0.80
C GLY A 216 -5.43 -2.88 -0.22
N LYS A 217 -4.63 -2.77 -1.28
CA LYS A 217 -4.84 -1.84 -2.41
C LYS A 217 -6.25 -1.93 -3.00
N THR A 218 -6.65 -3.14 -3.40
CA THR A 218 -8.00 -3.44 -3.92
C THR A 218 -9.07 -3.11 -2.89
N HIS A 219 -8.86 -3.42 -1.60
CA HIS A 219 -9.82 -3.07 -0.54
C HIS A 219 -10.03 -1.55 -0.46
N LEU A 220 -8.96 -0.76 -0.41
CA LEU A 220 -9.06 0.70 -0.37
C LEU A 220 -9.75 1.27 -1.62
N MET A 221 -9.40 0.77 -2.81
CA MET A 221 -10.07 1.16 -4.06
C MET A 221 -11.59 0.89 -4.00
N HIS A 222 -12.00 -0.31 -3.58
CA HIS A 222 -13.42 -0.62 -3.40
C HIS A 222 -14.08 0.23 -2.31
N ALA A 223 -13.37 0.55 -1.22
CA ALA A 223 -13.88 1.41 -0.16
C ALA A 223 -14.20 2.81 -0.68
N VAL A 224 -13.35 3.37 -1.55
CA VAL A 224 -13.64 4.63 -2.26
C VAL A 224 -14.93 4.50 -3.07
N GLY A 225 -15.03 3.48 -3.94
CA GLY A 225 -16.21 3.28 -4.78
C GLY A 225 -17.51 3.07 -3.99
N ASN A 226 -17.47 2.28 -2.92
CA ASN A 226 -18.62 2.06 -2.05
C ASN A 226 -19.03 3.34 -1.31
N HIS A 227 -18.07 4.14 -0.87
CA HIS A 227 -18.35 5.41 -0.21
C HIS A 227 -18.96 6.44 -1.19
N LEU A 228 -18.48 6.50 -2.43
CA LEU A 228 -19.08 7.33 -3.48
C LEU A 228 -20.54 6.96 -3.73
N LEU A 229 -20.84 5.65 -3.84
CA LEU A 229 -22.22 5.18 -3.99
C LEU A 229 -23.09 5.42 -2.75
N LYS A 230 -22.51 5.41 -1.55
CA LYS A 230 -23.22 5.76 -0.32
C LYS A 230 -23.65 7.24 -0.32
N LYS A 231 -22.80 8.14 -0.84
CA LYS A 231 -23.12 9.57 -0.99
C LYS A 231 -24.07 9.86 -2.15
N ASN A 232 -23.86 9.20 -3.28
CA ASN A 232 -24.70 9.33 -4.46
C ASN A 232 -25.06 7.95 -5.03
N PRO A 233 -26.23 7.39 -4.67
CA PRO A 233 -26.68 6.08 -5.15
C PRO A 233 -26.82 5.97 -6.67
N ASN A 234 -26.97 7.10 -7.37
CA ASN A 234 -27.11 7.15 -8.83
C ASN A 234 -25.77 7.32 -9.56
N ALA A 235 -24.65 7.42 -8.84
CA ALA A 235 -23.34 7.57 -9.44
C ALA A 235 -22.95 6.31 -10.25
N LYS A 236 -22.42 6.53 -11.46
CA LYS A 236 -21.88 5.50 -12.32
C LYS A 236 -20.44 5.21 -11.92
N VAL A 237 -20.26 4.32 -10.94
CA VAL A 237 -18.94 3.88 -10.49
C VAL A 237 -18.62 2.54 -11.18
N VAL A 238 -17.50 2.45 -11.90
CA VAL A 238 -17.08 1.22 -12.59
C VAL A 238 -15.75 0.72 -12.03
N TYR A 239 -15.74 -0.52 -11.54
CA TYR A 239 -14.55 -1.25 -11.14
C TYR A 239 -14.21 -2.35 -12.16
N LEU A 240 -12.92 -2.49 -12.47
CA LEU A 240 -12.39 -3.57 -13.29
C LEU A 240 -10.87 -3.76 -13.10
N HIS A 241 -10.36 -4.93 -13.46
CA HIS A 241 -8.93 -5.13 -13.69
C HIS A 241 -8.54 -4.57 -15.07
N SER A 242 -7.30 -4.13 -15.23
CA SER A 242 -6.77 -3.64 -16.51
C SER A 242 -6.88 -4.67 -17.65
N GLU A 243 -6.70 -5.96 -17.37
CA GLU A 243 -6.89 -7.04 -18.36
C GLU A 243 -8.32 -7.08 -18.92
N ARG A 244 -9.32 -6.78 -18.08
CA ARG A 244 -10.72 -6.72 -18.52
C ARG A 244 -10.96 -5.53 -19.44
N PHE A 245 -10.34 -4.38 -19.16
CA PHE A 245 -10.41 -3.23 -20.07
C PHE A 245 -9.84 -3.58 -21.45
N VAL A 246 -8.69 -4.28 -21.48
CA VAL A 246 -8.07 -4.78 -22.71
C VAL A 246 -9.02 -5.75 -23.44
N ALA A 247 -9.60 -6.72 -22.73
CA ALA A 247 -10.51 -7.70 -23.31
C ALA A 247 -11.79 -7.04 -23.89
N ASP A 248 -12.37 -6.08 -23.16
CA ASP A 248 -13.54 -5.33 -23.61
C ASP A 248 -13.22 -4.50 -24.86
N MET A 249 -12.04 -3.90 -24.93
CA MET A 249 -11.57 -3.17 -26.11
C MET A 249 -11.40 -4.09 -27.32
N VAL A 250 -10.73 -5.24 -27.14
CA VAL A 250 -10.53 -6.22 -28.21
C VAL A 250 -11.87 -6.72 -28.74
N LYS A 251 -12.82 -7.02 -27.84
CA LYS A 251 -14.18 -7.42 -28.22
C LYS A 251 -14.92 -6.31 -28.98
N ALA A 252 -14.80 -5.05 -28.53
CA ALA A 252 -15.42 -3.92 -29.21
C ALA A 252 -14.82 -3.69 -30.60
N LEU A 253 -13.52 -3.90 -30.79
CA LEU A 253 -12.88 -3.86 -32.11
C LEU A 253 -13.39 -4.97 -33.03
N GLN A 254 -13.50 -6.21 -32.52
CA GLN A 254 -14.02 -7.34 -33.28
C GLN A 254 -15.47 -7.15 -33.73
N LEU A 255 -16.29 -6.50 -32.90
CA LEU A 255 -17.70 -6.23 -33.16
C LEU A 255 -17.96 -4.87 -33.84
N ASN A 256 -16.91 -4.13 -34.25
CA ASN A 256 -17.02 -2.76 -34.78
C ASN A 256 -17.79 -1.78 -33.86
N ALA A 257 -17.73 -2.00 -32.55
CA ALA A 257 -18.45 -1.28 -31.50
C ALA A 257 -17.54 -0.36 -30.65
N ILE A 258 -16.41 0.10 -31.19
CA ILE A 258 -15.43 0.91 -30.44
C ILE A 258 -16.00 2.22 -29.88
N ASN A 259 -16.99 2.80 -30.57
CA ASN A 259 -17.66 4.02 -30.11
C ASN A 259 -18.51 3.77 -28.86
N GLU A 260 -19.11 2.59 -28.74
CA GLU A 260 -19.89 2.20 -27.56
C GLU A 260 -18.97 1.94 -26.37
N PHE A 261 -17.83 1.29 -26.60
CA PHE A 261 -16.76 1.13 -25.61
C PHE A 261 -16.31 2.50 -25.07
N LYS A 262 -16.00 3.46 -25.96
CA LYS A 262 -15.60 4.82 -25.58
C LYS A 262 -16.68 5.52 -24.75
N ARG A 263 -17.94 5.50 -25.22
CA ARG A 263 -19.07 6.12 -24.51
C ARG A 263 -19.27 5.50 -23.13
N PHE A 264 -19.16 4.18 -23.03
CA PHE A 264 -19.28 3.47 -21.77
C PHE A 264 -18.23 3.96 -20.75
N TYR A 265 -16.94 3.86 -21.08
CA TYR A 265 -15.89 4.20 -20.12
C TYR A 265 -15.74 5.70 -19.85
N ARG A 266 -16.11 6.57 -20.80
CA ARG A 266 -15.99 8.03 -20.63
C ARG A 266 -17.22 8.69 -19.98
N SER A 267 -18.31 7.93 -19.74
CA SER A 267 -19.55 8.46 -19.13
C SER A 267 -19.73 8.11 -17.65
N VAL A 268 -18.71 7.52 -17.03
CA VAL A 268 -18.71 7.13 -15.61
C VAL A 268 -18.43 8.35 -14.74
N ASP A 269 -18.92 8.35 -13.50
CA ASP A 269 -18.53 9.36 -12.50
C ASP A 269 -17.20 9.01 -11.83
N ALA A 270 -16.89 7.71 -11.74
CA ALA A 270 -15.63 7.21 -11.24
C ALA A 270 -15.18 5.92 -11.95
N LEU A 271 -13.91 5.89 -12.34
CA LEU A 271 -13.24 4.73 -12.94
C LEU A 271 -12.17 4.18 -11.99
N LEU A 272 -12.36 2.93 -11.57
CA LEU A 272 -11.50 2.22 -10.63
C LEU A 272 -10.81 1.07 -11.36
N ILE A 273 -9.52 1.20 -11.67
CA ILE A 273 -8.77 0.17 -12.39
C ILE A 273 -7.74 -0.49 -11.49
N ASP A 274 -7.93 -1.78 -11.26
CA ASP A 274 -7.00 -2.61 -10.51
C ASP A 274 -5.87 -3.12 -11.41
N ASP A 275 -4.67 -3.27 -10.82
CA ASP A 275 -3.51 -3.91 -11.42
C ASP A 275 -3.07 -3.32 -12.78
N ILE A 276 -2.74 -2.03 -12.83
CA ILE A 276 -2.38 -1.36 -14.10
C ILE A 276 -1.11 -1.92 -14.77
N GLN A 277 -0.31 -2.71 -14.07
CA GLN A 277 0.90 -3.36 -14.61
C GLN A 277 0.58 -4.28 -15.79
N PHE A 278 -0.64 -4.85 -15.88
CA PHE A 278 -1.02 -5.72 -17.00
C PHE A 278 -1.31 -4.97 -18.31
N PHE A 279 -1.29 -3.63 -18.31
CA PHE A 279 -1.24 -2.86 -19.56
C PHE A 279 0.10 -2.97 -20.28
N ALA A 280 1.16 -3.40 -19.59
CA ALA A 280 2.51 -3.49 -20.15
C ALA A 280 2.53 -4.24 -21.49
N ARG A 281 3.18 -3.63 -22.49
CA ARG A 281 3.33 -4.16 -23.86
C ARG A 281 2.00 -4.33 -24.64
N LYS A 282 0.90 -3.73 -24.19
CA LYS A 282 -0.39 -3.69 -24.89
C LYS A 282 -0.62 -2.32 -25.55
N GLU A 283 0.22 -1.95 -26.51
CA GLU A 283 0.30 -0.60 -27.12
C GLU A 283 -1.05 0.01 -27.49
N ARG A 284 -1.85 -0.67 -28.33
CA ARG A 284 -3.19 -0.17 -28.73
C ARG A 284 -4.10 0.09 -27.53
N SER A 285 -4.08 -0.78 -26.53
CA SER A 285 -4.89 -0.64 -25.33
C SER A 285 -4.38 0.45 -24.40
N GLN A 286 -3.06 0.65 -24.33
CA GLN A 286 -2.46 1.77 -23.61
C GLN A 286 -2.86 3.10 -24.24
N GLU A 287 -2.85 3.19 -25.58
CA GLU A 287 -3.27 4.38 -26.30
C GLU A 287 -4.75 4.72 -26.05
N GLU A 288 -5.66 3.75 -26.20
CA GLU A 288 -7.08 4.00 -25.95
C GLU A 288 -7.35 4.30 -24.46
N PHE A 289 -6.63 3.64 -23.55
CA PHE A 289 -6.70 3.96 -22.14
C PHE A 289 -6.23 5.39 -21.85
N PHE A 290 -5.12 5.83 -22.45
CA PHE A 290 -4.61 7.19 -22.31
C PHE A 290 -5.64 8.24 -22.73
N HIS A 291 -6.34 8.03 -23.84
CA HIS A 291 -7.41 8.92 -24.28
C HIS A 291 -8.63 8.91 -23.36
N THR A 292 -9.02 7.73 -22.88
CA THR A 292 -10.13 7.58 -21.93
C THR A 292 -9.80 8.25 -20.60
N PHE A 293 -8.59 8.05 -20.11
CA PHE A 293 -8.07 8.66 -18.88
C PHE A 293 -8.10 10.18 -18.96
N ASN A 294 -7.65 10.78 -20.06
CA ASN A 294 -7.66 12.24 -20.22
C ASN A 294 -9.06 12.82 -20.30
N ALA A 295 -9.95 12.17 -21.06
CA ALA A 295 -11.34 12.60 -21.15
C ALA A 295 -12.01 12.62 -19.77
N LEU A 296 -11.71 11.65 -18.91
CA LEU A 296 -12.21 11.60 -17.54
C LEU A 296 -11.59 12.66 -16.63
N LEU A 297 -10.30 12.95 -16.77
CA LEU A 297 -9.69 13.99 -15.94
C LEU A 297 -10.13 15.40 -16.35
N GLU A 298 -10.22 15.67 -17.65
CA GLU A 298 -10.70 16.94 -18.19
C GLU A 298 -12.18 17.19 -17.85
N GLY A 299 -12.99 16.14 -17.80
CA GLY A 299 -14.39 16.22 -17.37
C GLY A 299 -14.59 16.20 -15.85
N GLY A 300 -13.51 16.12 -15.06
CA GLY A 300 -13.57 16.11 -13.59
C GLY A 300 -14.11 14.82 -12.98
N GLN A 301 -14.17 13.73 -13.74
CA GLN A 301 -14.51 12.40 -13.25
C GLN A 301 -13.35 11.81 -12.44
N GLN A 302 -13.67 11.03 -11.41
CA GLN A 302 -12.63 10.48 -10.52
C GLN A 302 -11.95 9.26 -11.14
N VAL A 303 -10.62 9.23 -11.13
CA VAL A 303 -9.84 8.05 -11.51
C VAL A 303 -9.06 7.53 -10.31
N ILE A 304 -9.19 6.23 -10.03
CA ILE A 304 -8.42 5.52 -9.00
C ILE A 304 -7.73 4.32 -9.66
N LEU A 305 -6.43 4.19 -9.43
CA LEU A 305 -5.58 3.16 -10.01
C LEU A 305 -4.83 2.42 -8.91
N THR A 306 -4.58 1.13 -9.12
CA THR A 306 -3.65 0.36 -8.28
C THR A 306 -2.56 -0.30 -9.11
N SER A 307 -1.41 -0.57 -8.47
CA SER A 307 -0.28 -1.27 -9.08
C SER A 307 0.48 -2.09 -8.03
N ASP A 308 1.18 -3.13 -8.46
CA ASP A 308 2.12 -3.86 -7.61
C ASP A 308 3.47 -3.12 -7.42
N ARG A 309 3.75 -2.11 -8.26
CA ARG A 309 5.02 -1.35 -8.30
C ARG A 309 4.80 0.11 -8.66
N TYR A 310 5.80 0.94 -8.41
CA TYR A 310 5.74 2.37 -8.68
C TYR A 310 5.67 2.65 -10.20
N PRO A 311 4.95 3.69 -10.71
CA PRO A 311 4.74 3.88 -12.15
C PRO A 311 6.01 3.84 -13.01
N LYS A 312 7.12 4.41 -12.53
CA LYS A 312 8.40 4.41 -13.26
C LYS A 312 9.03 3.02 -13.38
N GLU A 313 8.69 2.09 -12.51
CA GLU A 313 9.24 0.71 -12.44
C GLU A 313 8.44 -0.30 -13.29
N ILE A 314 7.42 0.17 -14.01
CA ILE A 314 6.57 -0.68 -14.85
C ILE A 314 7.15 -0.72 -16.26
N GLU A 315 7.88 -1.79 -16.54
CA GLU A 315 8.46 -2.04 -17.86
C GLU A 315 7.37 -2.28 -18.91
N GLY A 316 7.53 -1.66 -20.08
CA GLY A 316 6.58 -1.81 -21.20
C GLY A 316 5.32 -0.93 -21.10
N LEU A 317 5.24 -0.03 -20.11
CA LEU A 317 4.26 1.04 -20.07
C LEU A 317 4.81 2.31 -20.76
N GLU A 318 4.00 2.99 -21.56
CA GLU A 318 4.38 4.23 -22.25
C GLU A 318 4.74 5.36 -21.27
N GLU A 319 5.77 6.15 -21.60
CA GLU A 319 6.25 7.24 -20.75
C GLU A 319 5.18 8.29 -20.44
N ARG A 320 4.27 8.55 -21.40
CA ARG A 320 3.15 9.48 -21.18
C ARG A 320 2.19 8.96 -20.11
N LEU A 321 1.92 7.65 -20.05
CA LEU A 321 1.09 7.07 -18.99
C LEU A 321 1.80 7.11 -17.63
N LYS A 322 3.10 6.78 -17.59
CA LYS A 322 3.90 6.87 -16.35
C LYS A 322 3.88 8.28 -15.76
N SER A 323 4.05 9.30 -16.61
CA SER A 323 3.95 10.71 -16.21
C SER A 323 2.56 11.06 -15.68
N ARG A 324 1.50 10.60 -16.38
CA ARG A 324 0.10 10.80 -16.00
C ARG A 324 -0.35 10.00 -14.77
N PHE A 325 0.38 8.99 -14.34
CA PHE A 325 0.14 8.34 -13.06
C PHE A 325 0.86 9.07 -11.93
N GLY A 326 2.05 9.63 -12.20
CA GLY A 326 2.88 10.30 -11.21
C GLY A 326 2.48 11.75 -10.85
N TRP A 327 1.78 12.48 -11.72
CA TRP A 327 1.36 13.87 -11.42
C TRP A 327 0.17 13.98 -10.44
N GLY A 328 -0.59 12.92 -10.26
CA GLY A 328 -1.66 12.83 -9.26
C GLY A 328 -1.12 12.56 -7.85
N LEU A 329 -1.96 12.03 -6.97
CA LEU A 329 -1.50 11.56 -5.66
C LEU A 329 -1.08 10.10 -5.74
N THR A 330 0.21 9.85 -5.61
CA THR A 330 0.79 8.51 -5.59
C THR A 330 1.15 8.11 -4.16
N VAL A 331 0.58 7.02 -3.66
CA VAL A 331 0.73 6.59 -2.26
C VAL A 331 1.08 5.10 -2.19
N ALA A 332 2.12 4.80 -1.39
CA ALA A 332 2.53 3.44 -1.09
C ALA A 332 1.62 2.80 -0.03
N VAL A 333 1.38 1.50 -0.18
CA VAL A 333 0.82 0.63 0.85
C VAL A 333 1.91 -0.38 1.22
N GLU A 334 2.36 -0.34 2.47
CA GLU A 334 3.45 -1.18 2.96
C GLU A 334 2.94 -2.37 3.80
N PRO A 335 3.74 -3.45 3.92
CA PRO A 335 3.40 -4.59 4.77
C PRO A 335 3.09 -4.17 6.23
N PRO A 336 2.01 -4.70 6.84
CA PRO A 336 1.59 -4.32 8.18
C PRO A 336 2.54 -4.81 9.27
N GLU A 337 2.68 -4.02 10.33
CA GLU A 337 3.41 -4.40 11.54
C GLU A 337 2.68 -5.50 12.32
N LEU A 338 3.33 -6.07 13.33
CA LEU A 338 2.76 -7.18 14.11
C LEU A 338 1.43 -6.77 14.75
N GLU A 339 1.38 -5.59 15.35
CA GLU A 339 0.19 -5.02 15.99
C GLU A 339 -0.97 -4.94 14.99
N THR A 340 -0.70 -4.42 13.80
CA THR A 340 -1.67 -4.27 12.71
C THR A 340 -2.12 -5.63 12.18
N ARG A 341 -1.23 -6.62 12.07
CA ARG A 341 -1.58 -8.00 11.67
C ARG A 341 -2.51 -8.67 12.67
N VAL A 342 -2.25 -8.53 13.97
CA VAL A 342 -3.14 -9.06 15.02
C VAL A 342 -4.52 -8.40 14.91
N ALA A 343 -4.57 -7.07 14.77
CA ALA A 343 -5.81 -6.34 14.60
C ALA A 343 -6.61 -6.78 13.36
N ILE A 344 -5.92 -7.07 12.24
CA ILE A 344 -6.54 -7.62 11.03
C ILE A 344 -7.15 -9.00 11.30
N LEU A 345 -6.42 -9.91 11.95
CA LEU A 345 -6.93 -11.25 12.28
C LEU A 345 -8.19 -11.18 13.14
N MET A 346 -8.16 -10.37 14.20
CA MET A 346 -9.29 -10.17 15.09
C MET A 346 -10.50 -9.62 14.34
N LYS A 347 -10.32 -8.55 13.55
CA LYS A 347 -11.40 -7.98 12.73
C LYS A 347 -12.01 -8.99 11.74
N LYS A 348 -11.20 -9.88 11.18
CA LYS A 348 -11.63 -10.91 10.24
C LYS A 348 -12.34 -12.07 10.95
N ALA A 349 -11.92 -12.41 12.16
CA ALA A 349 -12.60 -13.39 13.01
C ALA A 349 -13.99 -12.88 13.44
N ASP A 350 -14.08 -11.61 13.84
CA ASP A 350 -15.36 -10.95 14.16
C ASP A 350 -16.32 -10.98 12.97
N GLN A 351 -15.82 -10.67 11.77
CA GLN A 351 -16.62 -10.74 10.53
C GLN A 351 -17.10 -12.16 10.22
N ALA A 352 -16.28 -13.16 10.54
CA ALA A 352 -16.64 -14.57 10.43
C ALA A 352 -17.54 -15.05 11.57
N LYS A 353 -17.78 -14.22 12.60
CA LYS A 353 -18.51 -14.56 13.82
C LYS A 353 -17.89 -15.73 14.58
N VAL A 354 -16.56 -15.77 14.61
CA VAL A 354 -15.79 -16.79 15.33
C VAL A 354 -14.99 -16.11 16.43
N GLU A 355 -15.03 -16.68 17.62
CA GLU A 355 -14.19 -16.24 18.72
C GLU A 355 -12.75 -16.68 18.46
N LEU A 356 -11.85 -15.71 18.30
CA LEU A 356 -10.42 -15.94 18.16
C LEU A 356 -9.72 -15.45 19.43
N PRO A 357 -9.15 -16.36 20.24
CA PRO A 357 -8.36 -15.96 21.39
C PRO A 357 -7.18 -15.06 20.98
N HIS A 358 -6.89 -14.12 21.86
CA HIS A 358 -5.92 -13.05 21.65
C HIS A 358 -4.49 -13.58 21.44
N ASP A 359 -4.10 -14.56 22.25
CA ASP A 359 -2.85 -15.30 22.15
C ASP A 359 -2.76 -16.14 20.85
N ALA A 360 -3.87 -16.73 20.42
CA ALA A 360 -3.99 -17.42 19.14
C ALA A 360 -3.79 -16.45 17.95
N ALA A 361 -4.42 -15.27 17.97
CA ALA A 361 -4.21 -14.23 16.96
C ALA A 361 -2.75 -13.76 16.92
N PHE A 362 -2.16 -13.52 18.09
CA PHE A 362 -0.75 -13.15 18.22
C PHE A 362 0.17 -14.24 17.64
N PHE A 363 -0.09 -15.50 17.95
CA PHE A 363 0.69 -16.63 17.44
C PHE A 363 0.65 -16.73 15.91
N ILE A 364 -0.54 -16.60 15.30
CA ILE A 364 -0.69 -16.61 13.84
C ILE A 364 0.05 -15.40 13.23
N ALA A 365 -0.13 -14.19 13.76
CA ALA A 365 0.48 -12.97 13.23
C ALA A 365 2.01 -12.91 13.39
N GLN A 366 2.56 -13.57 14.41
CA GLN A 366 4.01 -13.68 14.60
C GLN A 366 4.65 -14.59 13.57
N ARG A 367 3.95 -15.70 13.24
CA ARG A 367 4.41 -16.63 12.23
C ARG A 367 4.21 -16.03 10.85
N ILE A 368 3.02 -15.59 10.49
CA ILE A 368 2.73 -15.15 9.11
C ILE A 368 3.07 -13.67 8.91
N ARG A 369 4.16 -13.41 8.17
CA ARG A 369 4.76 -12.07 8.00
C ARG A 369 4.68 -11.51 6.58
N SER A 370 4.30 -12.34 5.61
CA SER A 370 4.35 -12.06 4.18
C SER A 370 3.38 -10.95 3.75
N ASN A 371 2.07 -11.20 3.76
CA ASN A 371 1.04 -10.25 3.35
C ASN A 371 -0.32 -10.57 4.00
N VAL A 372 -1.28 -9.63 3.88
CA VAL A 372 -2.61 -9.77 4.50
C VAL A 372 -3.40 -10.92 3.87
N ARG A 373 -3.20 -11.24 2.59
CA ARG A 373 -3.90 -12.35 1.92
C ARG A 373 -3.52 -13.69 2.54
N GLU A 374 -2.25 -13.92 2.82
CA GLU A 374 -1.79 -15.14 3.49
C GLU A 374 -2.24 -15.21 4.94
N LEU A 375 -2.25 -14.06 5.64
CA LEU A 375 -2.75 -13.94 7.00
C LEU A 375 -4.24 -14.34 7.08
N GLU A 376 -5.06 -13.79 6.18
CA GLU A 376 -6.47 -14.17 6.03
C GLU A 376 -6.65 -15.63 5.62
N GLY A 377 -5.81 -16.14 4.72
CA GLY A 377 -5.85 -17.53 4.27
C GLY A 377 -5.50 -18.53 5.37
N ALA A 378 -4.64 -18.15 6.31
CA ALA A 378 -4.35 -18.96 7.48
C ALA A 378 -5.48 -18.94 8.50
N LEU A 379 -6.03 -17.75 8.80
CA LEU A 379 -7.20 -17.65 9.67
C LEU A 379 -8.36 -18.51 9.15
N LYS A 380 -8.66 -18.44 7.85
CA LYS A 380 -9.70 -19.27 7.23
C LYS A 380 -9.45 -20.77 7.40
N ARG A 381 -8.19 -21.22 7.31
CA ARG A 381 -7.84 -22.63 7.54
C ARG A 381 -8.03 -23.03 9.00
N VAL A 382 -7.62 -22.19 9.94
CA VAL A 382 -7.82 -22.44 11.38
C VAL A 382 -9.31 -22.50 11.71
N ILE A 383 -10.11 -21.56 11.20
CA ILE A 383 -11.57 -21.56 11.36
C ILE A 383 -12.19 -22.83 10.77
N ALA A 384 -11.80 -23.20 9.54
CA ALA A 384 -12.30 -24.42 8.91
C ALA A 384 -11.96 -25.67 9.75
N HIS A 385 -10.73 -25.79 10.23
CA HIS A 385 -10.30 -26.94 11.03
C HIS A 385 -11.02 -27.00 12.39
N SER A 386 -11.21 -25.85 13.06
CA SER A 386 -12.01 -25.73 14.29
C SER A 386 -13.44 -26.22 14.06
N HIS A 387 -14.10 -25.78 12.98
CA HIS A 387 -15.45 -26.23 12.64
C HIS A 387 -15.51 -27.72 12.31
N PHE A 388 -14.56 -28.27 11.56
CA PHE A 388 -14.56 -29.70 11.21
C PHE A 388 -14.32 -30.61 12.42
N MET A 389 -13.50 -30.18 13.38
CA MET A 389 -13.18 -30.96 14.59
C MET A 389 -14.12 -30.69 15.76
N GLY A 390 -14.95 -29.63 15.67
CA GLY A 390 -15.81 -29.19 16.77
C GLY A 390 -15.02 -28.74 18.01
N ARG A 391 -13.82 -28.18 17.81
CA ARG A 391 -12.91 -27.75 18.89
C ARG A 391 -12.69 -26.25 18.84
N ASP A 392 -12.51 -25.63 20.00
CA ASP A 392 -12.16 -24.21 20.10
C ASP A 392 -10.78 -23.93 19.48
N ILE A 393 -10.58 -22.67 19.07
CA ILE A 393 -9.32 -22.25 18.47
C ILE A 393 -8.24 -22.12 19.56
N THR A 394 -7.40 -23.14 19.68
CA THR A 394 -6.23 -23.15 20.56
C THR A 394 -4.92 -23.09 19.76
N ILE A 395 -3.81 -22.76 20.43
CA ILE A 395 -2.47 -22.76 19.80
C ILE A 395 -2.13 -24.15 19.24
N GLU A 396 -2.55 -25.22 19.91
CA GLU A 396 -2.36 -26.60 19.44
C GLU A 396 -3.09 -26.85 18.12
N LEU A 397 -4.38 -26.49 18.05
CA LEU A 397 -5.17 -26.58 16.82
C LEU A 397 -4.53 -25.78 15.69
N ILE A 398 -4.00 -24.59 15.98
CA ILE A 398 -3.35 -23.75 14.97
C ILE A 398 -2.09 -24.42 14.42
N ARG A 399 -1.27 -25.04 15.27
CA ARG A 399 -0.07 -25.77 14.83
C ARG A 399 -0.42 -26.95 13.92
N GLU A 400 -1.48 -27.68 14.24
CA GLU A 400 -2.00 -28.75 13.39
C GLU A 400 -2.52 -28.19 12.06
N SER A 401 -3.38 -27.17 12.11
CA SER A 401 -4.06 -26.57 10.96
C SER A 401 -3.10 -25.92 9.96
N LEU A 402 -1.97 -25.39 10.44
CA LEU A 402 -1.01 -24.64 9.66
C LEU A 402 0.33 -25.38 9.49
N LYS A 403 0.41 -26.66 9.83
CA LYS A 403 1.66 -27.44 9.86
C LYS A 403 2.52 -27.25 8.60
N ASP A 404 1.94 -27.45 7.42
CA ASP A 404 2.68 -27.36 6.15
C ASP A 404 3.13 -25.93 5.84
N LEU A 405 2.29 -24.92 6.15
CA LEU A 405 2.66 -23.52 5.97
C LEU A 405 3.79 -23.12 6.90
N LEU A 406 3.69 -23.49 8.19
CA LEU A 406 4.70 -23.19 9.18
C LEU A 406 6.02 -23.89 8.84
N ALA A 407 5.98 -25.12 8.35
CA ALA A 407 7.17 -25.87 7.92
C ALA A 407 7.89 -25.21 6.72
N LEU A 408 7.13 -24.75 5.72
CA LEU A 408 7.70 -24.00 4.59
C LEU A 408 8.35 -22.70 5.05
N GLN A 409 7.70 -22.00 5.98
CA GLN A 409 8.20 -20.74 6.49
C GLN A 409 9.44 -20.90 7.37
N ASP A 410 9.47 -21.88 8.26
CA ASP A 410 10.64 -22.16 9.12
C ASP A 410 11.86 -22.55 8.26
N LYS A 411 11.66 -23.15 7.08
CA LYS A 411 12.74 -23.43 6.11
C LYS A 411 13.26 -22.15 5.46
N LEU A 412 12.38 -21.25 5.02
CA LEU A 412 12.72 -19.98 4.39
C LEU A 412 13.42 -19.02 5.36
N VAL A 413 12.99 -18.99 6.62
CA VAL A 413 13.46 -18.06 7.65
C VAL A 413 14.41 -18.75 8.64
N SER A 414 15.39 -19.50 8.12
CA SER A 414 16.44 -20.13 8.91
C SER A 414 17.70 -19.25 8.97
N VAL A 415 18.49 -19.35 10.04
CA VAL A 415 19.76 -18.60 10.16
C VAL A 415 20.69 -18.89 8.99
N ASP A 416 20.71 -20.14 8.54
CA ASP A 416 21.48 -20.60 7.39
C ASP A 416 21.02 -19.94 6.08
N ASN A 417 19.71 -19.81 5.86
CA ASN A 417 19.20 -19.06 4.70
C ASN A 417 19.53 -17.57 4.80
N ILE A 418 19.37 -16.97 5.98
CA ILE A 418 19.73 -15.56 6.23
C ILE A 418 21.22 -15.31 5.91
N GLN A 419 22.10 -16.19 6.35
CA GLN A 419 23.54 -16.11 6.04
C GLN A 419 23.80 -16.18 4.53
N ARG A 420 23.16 -17.12 3.82
CA ARG A 420 23.27 -17.21 2.35
C ARG A 420 22.79 -15.95 1.64
N THR A 421 21.57 -15.50 1.94
CA THR A 421 20.96 -14.34 1.28
C THR A 421 21.76 -13.07 1.52
N VAL A 422 22.24 -12.85 2.75
CA VAL A 422 23.08 -11.68 3.06
C VAL A 422 24.45 -11.78 2.39
N ALA A 423 25.06 -12.98 2.35
CA ALA A 423 26.33 -13.19 1.67
C ALA A 423 26.22 -12.91 0.16
N GLU A 424 25.17 -13.40 -0.48
CA GLU A 424 24.89 -13.20 -1.91
C GLU A 424 24.62 -11.72 -2.22
N TYR A 425 23.77 -11.05 -1.42
CA TYR A 425 23.44 -9.64 -1.58
C TYR A 425 24.67 -8.74 -1.54
N TYR A 426 25.54 -8.94 -0.55
CA TYR A 426 26.78 -8.19 -0.40
C TYR A 426 27.95 -8.73 -1.25
N LYS A 427 27.71 -9.79 -2.03
CA LYS A 427 28.70 -10.46 -2.89
C LYS A 427 29.95 -10.92 -2.12
N ILE A 428 29.77 -11.47 -0.93
CA ILE A 428 30.81 -12.06 -0.09
C ILE A 428 30.58 -13.56 0.10
N LYS A 429 31.58 -14.31 0.57
CA LYS A 429 31.41 -15.74 0.86
C LYS A 429 30.79 -15.92 2.25
N ILE A 430 30.03 -17.01 2.45
CA ILE A 430 29.52 -17.39 3.78
C ILE A 430 30.67 -17.57 4.78
N SER A 431 31.79 -18.14 4.34
CA SER A 431 33.00 -18.26 5.16
C SER A 431 33.51 -16.90 5.67
N ASP A 432 33.31 -15.81 4.93
CA ASP A 432 33.66 -14.46 5.37
C ASP A 432 32.74 -14.00 6.52
N LEU A 433 31.43 -14.27 6.44
CA LEU A 433 30.48 -14.01 7.53
C LEU A 433 30.88 -14.74 8.82
N LEU A 434 31.36 -15.98 8.71
CA LEU A 434 31.79 -16.80 9.85
C LEU A 434 33.20 -16.44 10.34
N SER A 435 34.04 -15.83 9.50
CA SER A 435 35.44 -15.50 9.83
C SER A 435 35.59 -14.49 10.97
N LYS A 436 36.75 -14.47 11.64
CA LYS A 436 37.08 -13.44 12.65
C LYS A 436 37.45 -12.07 12.05
N ARG A 437 37.41 -11.90 10.71
CA ARG A 437 37.82 -10.68 10.01
C ARG A 437 36.94 -9.49 10.41
N ARG A 438 37.56 -8.35 10.70
CA ARG A 438 36.90 -7.13 11.19
C ARG A 438 36.79 -6.00 10.15
N SER A 439 37.20 -6.24 8.90
CA SER A 439 37.07 -5.23 7.83
C SER A 439 35.61 -4.83 7.64
N ARG A 440 35.34 -3.55 7.39
CA ARG A 440 33.97 -3.03 7.25
C ARG A 440 33.16 -3.79 6.19
N SER A 441 33.79 -4.16 5.08
CA SER A 441 33.22 -4.95 3.98
C SER A 441 32.70 -6.34 4.38
N VAL A 442 33.11 -6.88 5.53
CA VAL A 442 32.65 -8.18 6.04
C VAL A 442 31.89 -8.02 7.36
N ALA A 443 32.38 -7.14 8.24
CA ALA A 443 31.76 -6.87 9.52
C ALA A 443 30.36 -6.27 9.40
N ARG A 444 30.12 -5.38 8.40
CA ARG A 444 28.78 -4.79 8.18
C ARG A 444 27.76 -5.82 7.70
N PRO A 445 28.00 -6.58 6.61
CA PRO A 445 27.10 -7.67 6.20
C PRO A 445 26.80 -8.64 7.33
N ARG A 446 27.81 -9.00 8.12
CA ARG A 446 27.63 -9.88 9.28
C ARG A 446 26.74 -9.27 10.37
N GLN A 447 26.91 -8.00 10.69
CA GLN A 447 26.05 -7.32 11.65
C GLN A 447 24.60 -7.28 11.16
N VAL A 448 24.40 -7.02 9.86
CA VAL A 448 23.08 -7.10 9.21
C VAL A 448 22.49 -8.50 9.33
N ALA A 449 23.26 -9.55 9.02
CA ALA A 449 22.81 -10.93 9.12
C ALA A 449 22.44 -11.34 10.57
N MET A 450 23.20 -10.90 11.57
CA MET A 450 22.89 -11.13 12.98
C MET A 450 21.61 -10.40 13.41
N ALA A 451 21.45 -9.14 13.01
CA ALA A 451 20.24 -8.36 13.31
C ALA A 451 19.01 -8.97 12.65
N LEU A 452 19.09 -9.37 11.38
CA LEU A 452 18.03 -10.08 10.67
C LEU A 452 17.74 -11.43 11.34
N SER A 453 18.76 -12.21 11.72
CA SER A 453 18.56 -13.48 12.43
C SER A 453 17.81 -13.28 13.74
N LYS A 454 18.11 -12.20 14.48
CA LYS A 454 17.44 -11.92 15.75
C LYS A 454 16.00 -11.46 15.57
N GLU A 455 15.70 -10.74 14.49
CA GLU A 455 14.37 -10.23 14.18
C GLU A 455 13.46 -11.29 13.52
N LEU A 456 14.06 -12.14 12.69
CA LEU A 456 13.35 -13.07 11.83
C LEU A 456 13.15 -14.46 12.45
N THR A 457 14.03 -14.87 13.36
CA THR A 457 14.00 -16.21 13.97
C THR A 457 13.68 -16.14 15.46
N ASN A 458 13.34 -17.28 16.06
CA ASN A 458 13.17 -17.40 17.52
C ASN A 458 14.49 -17.67 18.25
N HIS A 459 15.63 -17.61 17.57
CA HIS A 459 16.91 -17.94 18.19
C HIS A 459 17.33 -16.93 19.27
N SER A 460 17.94 -17.47 20.31
CA SER A 460 18.53 -16.67 21.39
C SER A 460 19.82 -15.97 20.92
N LEU A 461 20.25 -14.91 21.61
CA LEU A 461 21.51 -14.23 21.26
C LEU A 461 22.73 -15.19 21.32
N PRO A 462 22.83 -16.12 22.30
CA PRO A 462 23.86 -17.16 22.29
C PRO A 462 23.77 -18.08 21.07
N GLU A 463 22.57 -18.61 20.77
CA GLU A 463 22.39 -19.51 19.61
C GLU A 463 22.81 -18.84 18.31
N ILE A 464 22.41 -17.58 18.10
CA ILE A 464 22.84 -16.79 16.93
C ILE A 464 24.37 -16.66 16.94
N GLY A 465 24.97 -16.36 18.09
CA GLY A 465 26.42 -16.27 18.25
C GLY A 465 27.15 -17.52 17.77
N ASP A 466 26.66 -18.70 18.16
CA ASP A 466 27.24 -20.00 17.80
C ASP A 466 27.22 -20.25 16.29
N VAL A 467 26.07 -20.04 15.63
CA VAL A 467 25.95 -20.21 14.16
C VAL A 467 26.72 -19.16 13.37
N PHE A 468 27.09 -18.03 13.97
CA PHE A 468 27.98 -17.03 13.39
C PHE A 468 29.45 -17.23 13.80
N GLY A 469 29.90 -18.47 13.91
CA GLY A 469 31.31 -18.81 14.14
C GLY A 469 31.74 -18.72 15.60
N GLY A 470 30.87 -19.12 16.54
CA GLY A 470 31.17 -19.20 17.96
C GLY A 470 31.41 -17.85 18.62
N ARG A 471 30.55 -16.86 18.33
CA ARG A 471 30.67 -15.50 18.86
C ARG A 471 29.87 -15.32 20.14
N ASP A 472 30.39 -14.51 21.04
CA ASP A 472 29.68 -14.17 22.27
C ASP A 472 28.35 -13.46 22.00
N HIS A 473 27.35 -13.73 22.84
CA HIS A 473 26.03 -13.09 22.79
C HIS A 473 26.12 -11.55 22.82
N THR A 474 27.13 -10.98 23.49
CA THR A 474 27.41 -9.53 23.53
C THR A 474 27.77 -8.97 22.16
N THR A 475 28.45 -9.74 21.32
CA THR A 475 28.78 -9.36 19.94
C THR A 475 27.52 -9.27 19.09
N VAL A 476 26.59 -10.22 19.25
CA VAL A 476 25.30 -10.23 18.57
C VAL A 476 24.43 -9.06 19.03
N LEU A 477 24.39 -8.80 20.34
CA LEU A 477 23.66 -7.65 20.90
C LEU A 477 24.20 -6.33 20.36
N HIS A 478 25.53 -6.15 20.35
CA HIS A 478 26.18 -4.98 19.78
C HIS A 478 25.86 -4.82 18.29
N ALA A 479 25.88 -5.92 17.51
CA ALA A 479 25.48 -5.90 16.11
C ALA A 479 24.04 -5.41 15.92
N CYS A 480 23.09 -5.93 16.70
CA CYS A 480 21.69 -5.53 16.63
C CYS A 480 21.50 -4.04 16.93
N ARG A 481 22.11 -3.53 18.01
CA ARG A 481 22.07 -2.10 18.36
C ARG A 481 22.67 -1.24 17.25
N LYS A 482 23.83 -1.64 16.72
CA LYS A 482 24.53 -0.88 15.68
C LYS A 482 23.75 -0.81 14.37
N ILE A 483 23.07 -1.88 13.96
CA ILE A 483 22.23 -1.85 12.76
C ILE A 483 20.99 -0.98 12.96
N ASN A 484 20.38 -0.99 14.14
CA ASN A 484 19.26 -0.09 14.43
C ASN A 484 19.66 1.39 14.36
N GLU A 485 20.80 1.77 14.95
CA GLU A 485 21.35 3.12 14.82
C GLU A 485 21.61 3.50 13.34
N LEU A 486 22.21 2.59 12.57
CA LEU A 486 22.54 2.87 11.16
C LEU A 486 21.31 2.95 10.27
N LYS A 487 20.26 2.18 10.55
CA LYS A 487 18.98 2.32 9.83
C LYS A 487 18.42 3.73 9.97
N GLU A 488 18.68 4.42 11.09
CA GLU A 488 18.24 5.80 11.28
C GLU A 488 19.18 6.80 10.59
N SER A 489 20.50 6.60 10.67
CA SER A 489 21.48 7.59 10.18
C SER A 489 21.95 7.42 8.73
N ASP A 490 21.87 6.21 8.17
CA ASP A 490 22.49 5.83 6.89
C ASP A 490 21.42 5.28 5.92
N ALA A 491 21.20 5.99 4.81
CA ALA A 491 20.16 5.68 3.84
C ALA A 491 20.45 4.36 3.09
N ASP A 492 21.71 4.07 2.78
CA ASP A 492 22.10 2.87 2.04
C ASP A 492 21.86 1.62 2.90
N ILE A 493 22.26 1.67 4.18
CA ILE A 493 22.02 0.57 5.12
C ILE A 493 20.51 0.35 5.37
N ARG A 494 19.73 1.43 5.43
CA ARG A 494 18.27 1.32 5.56
C ARG A 494 17.64 0.60 4.38
N GLU A 495 18.05 0.97 3.17
CA GLU A 495 17.54 0.37 1.93
C GLU A 495 18.00 -1.09 1.78
N ASP A 496 19.28 -1.37 2.05
CA ASP A 496 19.82 -2.75 2.10
C ASP A 496 19.02 -3.62 3.06
N TYR A 497 18.79 -3.13 4.28
CA TYR A 497 18.04 -3.84 5.30
C TYR A 497 16.60 -4.10 4.84
N LYS A 498 15.94 -3.10 4.25
CA LYS A 498 14.57 -3.24 3.72
C LYS A 498 14.50 -4.27 2.60
N ASN A 499 15.48 -4.27 1.69
CA ASN A 499 15.56 -5.22 0.58
C ASN A 499 15.81 -6.65 1.06
N LEU A 500 16.79 -6.84 1.96
CA LEU A 500 17.08 -8.15 2.55
C LEU A 500 15.90 -8.68 3.36
N LEU A 501 15.26 -7.82 4.17
CA LEU A 501 14.07 -8.18 4.93
C LEU A 501 12.95 -8.63 3.99
N ARG A 502 12.70 -7.90 2.90
CA ARG A 502 11.70 -8.27 1.89
C ARG A 502 12.03 -9.63 1.27
N THR A 503 13.26 -9.85 0.82
CA THR A 503 13.69 -11.12 0.20
C THR A 503 13.57 -12.32 1.14
N LEU A 504 13.78 -12.12 2.44
CA LEU A 504 13.72 -13.20 3.44
C LEU A 504 12.29 -13.48 3.95
N THR A 505 11.33 -12.59 3.69
CA THR A 505 9.96 -12.67 4.22
C THR A 505 8.88 -12.80 3.14
N THR A 506 9.27 -12.71 1.87
CA THR A 506 8.46 -13.02 0.69
C THR A 506 8.80 -14.42 0.23
#